data_AF-A0A7J8V1U2-F1
#
_entry.id   AF-A0A7J8V1U2-F1
#
_cell.length_a   1.000
_cell.length_b   1.000
_cell.length_c   1.000
_cell.angle_alpha   90.00
_cell.angle_beta   90.00
_cell.angle_gamma   90.00
#
_symmetry.space_group_name_H-M   'P 1'
#
loop_
_entity.id
_entity.type
_entity.pdbx_description
1 polymer ?
#
loop_
_entity_poly.entity_id
_entity_poly.type
_entity_poly.pdbx_seq_one_letter_code
_entity_poly.pdbx_strand_id
1 'polypeptide(L)' 'NTNALKLSCELLRIFISEAIQRAGTIAEAEGSTMIEPTHLERILPQLLLDF' A
#
# COMPACT_ATOMS: atom_id res chain seq x y z
N ASN A 1 22.71 -13.87 0.23
CA ASN A 1 22.23 -14.17 1.59
C ASN A 1 20.74 -14.55 1.50
N THR A 2 20.40 -15.83 1.66
CA THR A 2 19.04 -16.37 1.44
C THR A 2 18.01 -15.87 2.46
N ASN A 3 18.41 -15.62 3.70
CA ASN A 3 17.51 -15.13 4.74
C ASN A 3 17.12 -13.68 4.50
N ALA A 4 18.09 -12.85 4.09
CA ALA A 4 17.81 -11.48 3.68
C ALA A 4 16.82 -11.44 2.51
N LEU A 5 16.99 -12.32 1.50
CA LEU A 5 16.06 -12.40 0.37
C LEU A 5 14.63 -12.74 0.81
N LYS A 6 14.46 -13.76 1.68
CA LYS A 6 13.13 -14.13 2.20
C LYS A 6 12.47 -12.98 2.96
N LEU A 7 13.22 -12.27 3.81
CA LEU A 7 12.72 -11.11 4.54
C LEU A 7 12.32 -9.97 3.59
N SER A 8 13.12 -9.68 2.57
CA SER A 8 12.79 -8.66 1.58
C SER A 8 11.52 -9.01 0.78
N CYS A 9 11.29 -10.29 0.47
CA CYS A 9 10.04 -10.72 -0.16
C CYS A 9 8.82 -10.44 0.72
N GLU A 10 8.90 -10.74 2.02
CA GLU A 10 7.79 -10.45 2.94
C GLU A 10 7.59 -8.94 3.14
N LEU A 11 8.67 -8.17 3.22
CA LEU A 11 8.60 -6.71 3.31
C LEU A 11 7.85 -6.12 2.10
N LEU A 12 8.20 -6.55 0.88
CA LEU A 12 7.52 -6.11 -0.34
C LEU A 12 6.05 -6.54 -0.36
N ARG A 13 5.74 -7.75 0.12
CA ARG A 13 4.36 -8.24 0.23
C ARG A 13 3.53 -7.34 1.16
N ILE A 14 4.08 -6.97 2.31
CA ILE A 14 3.42 -6.10 3.30
C ILE A 14 3.27 -4.69 2.73
N PHE A 15 4.32 -4.13 2.14
CA PHE A 15 4.32 -2.80 1.53
C PHE A 15 3.18 -2.63 0.49
N ILE A 16 3.05 -3.59 -0.42
CA ILE A 16 1.99 -3.56 -1.44
C ILE A 16 0.60 -3.77 -0.83
N SER A 17 0.48 -4.67 0.17
CA SER A 17 -0.80 -4.91 0.84
C SER A 17 -1.31 -3.66 1.56
N GLU A 18 -0.42 -2.95 2.25
CA GLU A 18 -0.73 -1.67 2.92
C GLU A 18 -1.14 -0.59 1.92
N ALA A 19 -0.41 -0.46 0.81
CA ALA A 19 -0.75 0.50 -0.24
C ALA A 19 -2.18 0.30 -0.77
N ILE A 20 -2.55 -0.96 -1.07
CA ILE A 20 -3.88 -1.31 -1.59
C ILE A 20 -4.96 -1.09 -0.53
N GLN A 21 -4.74 -1.55 0.71
CA GLN A 21 -5.73 -1.43 1.77
C GLN A 21 -6.05 0.03 2.12
N ARG A 22 -5.02 0.88 2.21
CA ARG A 22 -5.19 2.31 2.48
C ARG A 22 -5.89 3.04 1.34
N ALA A 23 -5.48 2.78 0.10
CA ALA A 23 -6.14 3.36 -1.08
C ALA A 23 -7.61 2.89 -1.21
N GLY A 24 -7.87 1.61 -0.91
CA GLY A 24 -9.22 1.04 -0.83
C GLY A 24 -10.09 1.73 0.22
N THR A 25 -9.54 2.00 1.40
CA THR A 25 -10.26 2.71 2.47
C THR A 25 -10.69 4.12 2.03
N ILE A 26 -9.85 4.83 1.27
CA ILE A 26 -10.23 6.14 0.70
C ILE A 26 -11.33 5.96 -0.34
N ALA A 27 -11.19 5.02 -1.27
CA ALA A 27 -12.19 4.77 -2.31
C ALA A 27 -13.56 4.44 -1.69
N GLU A 28 -13.59 3.58 -0.67
CA GLU A 28 -14.81 3.22 0.07
C GLU A 28 -15.44 4.44 0.77
N ALA A 29 -14.62 5.29 1.40
CA ALA A 29 -15.10 6.51 2.05
C ALA A 29 -15.72 7.51 1.07
N GLU A 30 -15.34 7.46 -0.21
CA GLU A 30 -15.90 8.27 -1.29
C GLU A 30 -17.07 7.60 -2.02
N GLY A 31 -17.45 6.38 -1.61
CA GLY A 31 -18.48 5.58 -2.27
C GLY A 31 -18.05 5.01 -3.63
N SER A 32 -16.74 5.01 -3.93
CA SER A 32 -16.20 4.38 -5.12
C SER A 32 -16.01 2.88 -4.91
N THR A 33 -16.38 2.09 -5.92
CA THR A 33 -16.15 0.64 -5.95
C THR A 33 -14.82 0.25 -6.58
N MET A 34 -14.01 1.24 -6.99
CA MET A 34 -12.74 1.03 -7.67
C MET A 34 -11.65 1.96 -7.13
N ILE A 35 -10.48 1.39 -6.86
CA ILE A 35 -9.30 2.17 -6.51
C ILE A 35 -8.79 2.87 -7.77
N GLU A 36 -8.98 4.17 -7.82
CA GLU A 36 -8.34 5.08 -8.77
C GLU A 36 -6.93 5.51 -8.32
N PRO A 37 -6.05 5.95 -9.25
CA PRO A 37 -4.71 6.43 -8.93
C PRO A 37 -4.67 7.58 -7.90
N THR A 38 -5.69 8.43 -7.90
CA THR A 38 -5.83 9.57 -6.97
C THR A 38 -5.91 9.13 -5.51
N HIS A 39 -6.51 7.97 -5.22
CA HIS A 39 -6.52 7.42 -3.86
C HIS A 39 -5.11 6.99 -3.42
N LEU A 40 -4.32 6.42 -4.33
CA LEU A 40 -2.94 6.03 -4.06
C LEU A 40 -2.06 7.26 -3.83
N GLU A 41 -2.19 8.30 -4.67
CA GLU A 41 -1.44 9.56 -4.54
C GLU A 41 -1.66 10.22 -3.17
N ARG A 42 -2.87 10.11 -2.61
CA ARG A 42 -3.20 10.67 -1.29
C ARG A 42 -2.54 9.95 -0.12
N ILE A 43 -2.38 8.62 -0.20
CA ILE A 43 -1.75 7.84 0.87
C ILE A 43 -0.23 7.75 0.72
N LEU A 44 0.30 8.06 -0.47
CA LEU A 44 1.71 7.88 -0.82
C LEU A 44 2.68 8.58 0.14
N PRO A 45 2.46 9.85 0.58
CA PRO A 45 3.38 10.49 1.52
C PRO A 45 3.51 9.73 2.84
N GLN A 46 2.39 9.26 3.41
CA GLN A 46 2.43 8.51 4.68
C GLN A 46 2.97 7.10 4.47
N LEU A 47 2.63 6.44 3.36
CA LEU A 47 3.15 5.12 3.03
C LEU A 47 4.69 5.13 2.93
N LEU A 48 5.28 6.19 2.38
CA LEU A 48 6.74 6.34 2.29
C LEU A 48 7.41 6.74 3.61
N LEU A 49 6.64 7.22 4.60
CA LEU A 49 7.16 7.53 5.94
C LEU A 49 7.13 6.32 6.87
N ASP A 50 6.19 5.41 6.64
CA ASP A 50 6.01 4.21 7.48
C ASP A 50 7.02 3.09 7.14
N PHE A 51 7.69 3.18 5.99
CA PHE A 51 8.65 2.19 5.48
C PHE A 51 10.00 2.83 5.17
#